data_AF-A0A937ZWD3-F1
#
_entry.id   AF-A0A937ZWD3-F1
#
_cell.length_a   1.000
_cell.length_b   1.000
_cell.length_c   1.000
_cell.angle_alpha   90.00
_cell.angle_beta   90.00
_cell.angle_gamma   90.00
#
_symmetry.space_group_name_H-M   'P 1'
#
loop_
_entity.id
_entity.type
_entity.pdbx_description
1 polymer ?
#
loop_
_entity_poly.entity_id
_entity_poly.type
_entity_poly.pdbx_seq_one_letter_code
_entity_poly.pdbx_strand_id
1 'polypeptide(L)'
;MVVGSNPEMADMSNPRGEIHGEAFYVVAEAANGRRWQHQHSFITASMNGDGGCAARAEKLRVRIADAYAAGRRLDTQHWVEIDPAYGSDAYVEQDVDAHRWAREREEEFA
;
A
#
# COMPACT_ATOMS: atom_id res chain seq x y z
N MET A 1 -4.51 -7.51 -10.88
CA MET A 1 -5.46 -6.58 -10.21
C MET A 1 -6.19 -5.79 -11.29
N VAL A 2 -7.42 -5.30 -11.04
CA VAL A 2 -8.07 -4.36 -11.97
C VAL A 2 -7.40 -3.00 -11.82
N VAL A 3 -6.82 -2.50 -12.91
CA VAL A 3 -6.02 -1.26 -12.92
C VAL A 3 -6.72 -0.11 -13.65
N GLY A 4 -7.85 -0.40 -14.31
CA GLY A 4 -8.68 0.58 -15.00
C GLY A 4 -9.88 -0.10 -15.65
N SER A 5 -10.72 0.69 -16.32
CA SER A 5 -11.81 0.19 -17.15
C SER A 5 -11.90 0.98 -18.44
N ASN A 6 -12.18 0.29 -19.54
CA ASN A 6 -12.49 0.90 -20.83
C ASN A 6 -13.79 0.26 -21.38
N PRO A 7 -14.90 1.01 -21.45
CA PRO A 7 -16.18 0.51 -21.98
C PRO A 7 -16.09 -0.02 -23.42
N GLU A 8 -15.16 0.49 -24.23
CA GLU A 8 -14.96 0.02 -25.61
C GLU A 8 -14.33 -1.38 -25.70
N MET A 9 -13.73 -1.87 -24.60
CA MET A 9 -13.25 -3.24 -24.47
C MET A 9 -14.23 -4.16 -23.75
N ALA A 10 -15.47 -3.70 -23.54
CA ALA A 10 -16.50 -4.53 -22.95
C ALA A 10 -16.99 -5.59 -23.95
N ASP A 11 -16.94 -6.86 -23.55
CA ASP A 11 -17.46 -7.99 -24.33
C ASP A 11 -18.22 -8.98 -23.43
N MET A 12 -18.66 -10.12 -24.00
CA MET A 12 -19.42 -11.12 -23.25
C MET A 12 -18.64 -11.75 -22.08
N SER A 13 -17.31 -11.76 -22.13
CA SER A 13 -16.41 -12.29 -21.09
C SER A 13 -15.90 -11.20 -20.12
N ASN A 14 -15.89 -9.94 -20.56
CA ASN A 14 -15.51 -8.77 -19.77
C ASN A 14 -16.57 -7.67 -19.88
N PRO A 15 -17.76 -7.84 -19.29
CA PRO A 15 -18.89 -6.92 -19.48
C PRO A 15 -18.67 -5.52 -18.91
N ARG A 16 -17.65 -5.35 -18.06
CA ARG A 16 -17.26 -4.07 -17.45
C ARG A 16 -16.06 -3.41 -18.14
N GLY A 17 -15.48 -4.06 -19.15
CA GLY A 17 -14.28 -3.56 -19.84
C GLY A 17 -13.09 -3.40 -18.89
N GLU A 18 -13.00 -4.25 -17.86
CA GLU A 18 -11.95 -4.20 -16.85
C GLU A 18 -10.58 -4.46 -17.50
N ILE A 19 -9.61 -3.62 -17.17
CA ILE A 19 -8.22 -3.76 -17.58
C ILE A 19 -7.49 -4.41 -16.43
N HIS A 20 -6.94 -5.60 -16.67
CA HIS A 20 -6.12 -6.31 -15.71
C HIS A 20 -4.64 -6.00 -15.95
N GLY A 21 -3.93 -5.73 -14.86
CA GLY A 21 -2.51 -5.46 -14.89
C GLY A 21 -1.84 -5.66 -13.54
N GLU A 22 -0.57 -5.30 -13.51
CA GLU A 22 0.28 -5.27 -12.31
C GLU A 22 0.37 -3.84 -11.77
N ALA A 23 0.42 -3.73 -10.45
CA ALA A 23 0.63 -2.47 -9.74
C ALA A 23 1.75 -2.67 -8.73
N PHE A 24 2.74 -1.79 -8.78
CA PHE A 24 3.86 -1.75 -7.85
C PHE A 24 3.76 -0.52 -6.98
N TYR A 25 4.07 -0.66 -5.70
CA TYR A 25 4.10 0.43 -4.74
C TYR A 25 5.26 0.21 -3.78
N VAL A 26 5.67 1.26 -3.07
CA VAL A 26 6.77 1.20 -2.11
C VAL A 26 6.20 1.27 -0.70
N VAL A 27 6.61 0.31 0.14
CA VAL A 27 6.28 0.29 1.57
C VAL A 27 7.56 0.46 2.37
N ALA A 28 7.53 1.38 3.33
CA ALA A 28 8.53 1.50 4.37
C ALA A 28 8.03 0.77 5.61
N GLU A 29 8.87 -0.07 6.20
CA GLU A 29 8.58 -0.81 7.42
C GLU A 29 9.58 -0.41 8.51
N ALA A 30 9.07 -0.05 9.69
CA ALA A 30 9.89 0.20 10.87
C ALA A 30 10.19 -1.09 11.62
N ALA A 31 11.19 -1.05 12.50
CA ALA A 31 11.62 -2.22 13.28
C ALA A 31 10.51 -2.83 14.16
N ASN A 32 9.54 -2.03 14.60
CA ASN A 32 8.38 -2.50 15.38
C ASN A 32 7.23 -3.02 14.49
N GLY A 33 7.40 -3.04 13.17
CA GLY A 33 6.41 -3.48 12.20
C GLY A 33 5.38 -2.44 11.77
N ARG A 34 5.49 -1.17 12.19
CA ARG A 34 4.68 -0.10 11.59
C ARG A 34 5.03 0.07 10.11
N ARG A 35 4.03 0.26 9.26
CA ARG A 35 4.21 0.35 7.81
C ARG A 35 3.60 1.63 7.24
N TRP A 36 4.31 2.21 6.28
CA TRP A 36 3.83 3.34 5.50
C TRP A 36 3.94 3.01 4.02
N GLN A 37 2.87 3.24 3.27
CA GLN A 37 2.86 3.11 1.83
C GLN A 37 3.03 4.49 1.18
N HIS A 38 3.92 4.58 0.19
CA HIS A 38 4.02 5.77 -0.64
C HIS A 38 2.77 5.91 -1.52
N GLN A 39 2.20 7.12 -1.60
CA GLN A 39 0.95 7.38 -2.34
C GLN A 39 1.08 7.11 -3.84
N HIS A 40 2.27 7.27 -4.40
CA HIS A 40 2.52 6.96 -5.80
C HIS A 40 2.62 5.45 -6.06
N SER A 41 1.83 4.97 -7.01
CA SER A 41 1.86 3.61 -7.53
C SER A 41 2.28 3.58 -9.00
N PHE A 42 2.95 2.50 -9.40
CA PHE A 42 3.43 2.27 -10.76
C PHE A 42 2.59 1.15 -11.37
N ILE A 43 1.72 1.51 -12.30
CA ILE A 43 0.70 0.63 -12.86
C ILE A 43 1.05 0.29 -14.31
N THR A 44 0.98 -1.00 -14.65
CA THR A 44 0.99 -1.45 -16.05
C THR A 44 -0.41 -1.74 -16.53
N ALA A 45 -0.75 -1.22 -17.71
CA ALA A 45 -1.97 -1.55 -18.42
C ALA A 45 -1.75 -2.64 -19.49
N SER A 46 -0.51 -3.14 -19.64
CA SER A 46 -0.15 -4.07 -20.71
C SER A 46 -0.20 -5.52 -20.24
N MET A 47 -0.99 -6.36 -20.92
CA MET A 47 -0.95 -7.83 -20.74
C MET A 47 0.41 -8.44 -21.09
N ASN A 48 1.26 -7.71 -21.84
CA ASN A 48 2.58 -8.18 -22.26
C ASN A 48 3.70 -7.79 -21.29
N GLY A 49 3.37 -7.24 -20.11
CA GLY A 49 4.30 -6.91 -19.03
C GLY A 49 5.32 -5.85 -19.43
N ASP A 50 5.05 -4.58 -19.11
CA ASP A 50 6.13 -3.59 -19.20
C ASP A 50 7.07 -3.76 -17.98
N GLY A 51 8.21 -4.41 -18.19
CA GLY A 51 9.25 -4.56 -17.15
C GLY A 51 9.75 -3.22 -16.55
N GLY A 52 9.30 -2.08 -17.08
CA GLY A 52 9.59 -0.74 -16.60
C GLY A 52 8.87 -0.33 -15.31
N CYS A 53 7.69 -0.87 -14.97
CA CYS A 53 6.99 -0.48 -13.73
C CYS A 53 7.73 -0.95 -12.48
N ALA A 54 8.15 -2.22 -12.43
CA ALA A 54 8.98 -2.76 -11.37
C ALA A 54 10.31 -2.00 -11.23
N ALA A 55 10.99 -1.73 -12.35
CA ALA A 55 12.24 -0.97 -12.34
C ALA A 55 12.08 0.48 -11.85
N ARG A 56 10.93 1.12 -12.13
CA ARG A 56 10.60 2.46 -11.62
C ARG A 56 10.33 2.44 -10.12
N ALA A 57 9.58 1.45 -9.63
CA ALA A 57 9.35 1.24 -8.21
C ALA A 57 10.68 0.99 -7.46
N GLU A 58 11.57 0.17 -8.02
CA GLU A 58 12.88 -0.11 -7.43
C GLU A 58 13.76 1.14 -7.39
N LYS A 59 13.76 1.96 -8.46
CA LYS A 59 14.46 3.26 -8.45
C LYS A 59 13.95 4.18 -7.33
N LEU A 60 12.64 4.21 -7.08
CA LEU A 60 12.08 4.98 -5.98
C LEU A 60 12.52 4.41 -4.62
N ARG A 61 12.46 3.08 -4.44
CA ARG A 61 12.93 2.41 -3.23
C ARG A 61 14.39 2.74 -2.91
N VAL A 62 15.28 2.65 -3.90
CA VAL A 62 16.71 2.98 -3.74
C VAL A 62 16.88 4.44 -3.32
N ARG A 63 16.22 5.38 -4.00
CA ARG A 63 16.30 6.82 -3.64
C ARG A 63 15.85 7.10 -2.22
N ILE A 64 14.79 6.43 -1.75
CA ILE A 64 14.28 6.57 -0.39
C ILE A 64 15.29 6.00 0.61
N ALA A 65 15.86 4.82 0.33
CA ALA A 65 16.87 4.18 1.17
C ALA A 65 18.12 5.06 1.30
N ASP A 66 18.61 5.62 0.19
CA ASP A 66 19.77 6.53 0.18
C ASP A 66 19.49 7.82 0.96
N ALA A 67 18.29 8.40 0.79
CA ALA A 67 17.88 9.59 1.53
C ALA A 67 17.82 9.34 3.04
N TYR A 68 17.29 8.17 3.44
CA TYR A 68 17.24 7.76 4.84
C TYR A 68 18.63 7.54 5.43
N ALA A 69 19.52 6.86 4.70
CA ALA A 69 20.92 6.67 5.09
C ALA A 69 21.68 8.01 5.22
N ALA A 70 21.32 9.01 4.42
CA ALA A 70 21.83 10.38 4.54
C ALA A 70 21.18 11.20 5.68
N GLY A 71 20.34 10.58 6.52
CA GLY A 71 19.68 11.21 7.67
C GLY A 71 18.44 12.04 7.33
N ARG A 72 17.92 11.96 6.09
CA ARG A 72 16.67 12.62 5.72
C ARG A 72 15.49 11.82 6.25
N ARG A 73 14.46 12.54 6.71
CA ARG A 73 13.20 11.95 7.16
C ARG A 73 12.24 11.78 5.98
N LEU A 74 11.32 10.83 6.10
CA LEU A 74 10.20 10.71 5.18
C LEU A 74 9.30 11.93 5.33
N ASP A 75 8.91 12.52 4.20
CA ASP A 75 7.92 13.58 4.15
C ASP A 75 6.53 12.97 4.32
N THR A 76 5.84 13.26 5.43
CA THR A 76 4.55 12.66 5.74
C THR A 76 3.44 13.02 4.75
N GLN A 77 3.62 14.02 3.87
CA GLN A 77 2.61 14.38 2.86
C GLN A 77 2.41 13.30 1.79
N HIS A 78 3.45 12.49 1.52
CA HIS A 78 3.44 11.51 0.43
C HIS A 78 3.31 10.06 0.92
N TRP A 79 3.13 9.86 2.22
CA TRP A 79 3.08 8.55 2.85
C TRP A 79 1.80 8.40 3.65
N VAL A 80 1.16 7.25 3.49
CA VAL A 80 -0.04 6.88 4.23
C VAL A 80 0.33 5.72 5.13
N GLU A 81 0.00 5.82 6.41
CA GLU A 81 0.15 4.70 7.34
C GLU A 81 -0.84 3.60 6.95
N ILE A 82 -0.34 2.38 6.84
CA ILE A 82 -1.12 1.18 6.51
C ILE A 82 -1.03 0.21 7.68
N ASP A 83 -1.81 -0.88 7.61
CA ASP A 83 -1.80 -1.90 8.66
C ASP A 83 -0.37 -2.36 8.98
N PRO A 84 0.01 -2.49 10.26
CA PRO A 84 1.29 -3.04 10.67
C PRO A 84 1.55 -4.42 10.08
N ALA A 85 2.82 -4.83 10.04
CA ALA A 85 3.20 -6.17 9.60
C ALA A 85 2.54 -7.22 10.49
N TYR A 86 1.88 -8.21 9.89
CA TYR A 86 1.21 -9.27 10.65
C TYR A 86 2.19 -9.98 11.59
N GLY A 87 1.81 -10.09 12.86
CA GLY A 87 2.64 -10.70 13.91
C GLY A 87 3.75 -9.80 14.47
N SER A 88 3.80 -8.52 14.07
CA SER A 88 4.71 -7.54 14.69
C SER A 88 4.18 -6.99 16.02
N ASP A 89 5.06 -6.38 16.81
CA ASP A 89 4.68 -5.71 18.05
C ASP A 89 3.59 -4.65 17.80
N ALA A 90 3.73 -3.84 16.74
CA ALA A 90 2.74 -2.85 16.36
C ALA A 90 1.39 -3.46 15.96
N TYR A 91 1.38 -4.67 15.39
CA TYR A 91 0.15 -5.40 15.08
C TYR A 91 -0.57 -5.85 16.36
N VAL A 92 0.19 -6.35 17.35
CA VAL A 92 -0.36 -6.74 18.65
C VAL A 92 -0.89 -5.53 19.41
N GLU A 93 -0.16 -4.42 19.42
CA GLU A 93 -0.61 -3.16 20.05
C GLU A 93 -1.92 -2.65 19.44
N GLN A 94 -2.02 -2.64 18.11
CA GLN A 94 -3.23 -2.20 17.41
C GLN A 94 -4.46 -3.05 17.78
N ASP A 95 -4.28 -4.38 17.90
CA ASP A 95 -5.34 -5.29 18.32
C ASP A 95 -5.78 -5.01 19.76
N VAL A 96 -4.83 -4.79 20.67
CA VAL A 96 -5.12 -4.45 22.08
C VAL A 96 -5.88 -3.13 22.19
N ASP A 97 -5.49 -2.12 21.42
CA ASP A 97 -6.17 -0.82 21.40
C ASP A 97 -7.58 -0.92 20.83
N ALA A 98 -7.78 -1.70 19.75
CA ALA A 98 -9.09 -1.97 19.18
C ALA A 98 -10.03 -2.66 20.18
N HIS A 99 -9.53 -3.66 20.92
CA HIS A 99 -10.29 -4.34 21.97
C HIS A 99 -10.62 -3.43 23.16
N ARG A 100 -9.72 -2.49 23.51
CA ARG A 100 -9.97 -1.51 24.57
C ARG A 100 -11.11 -0.57 24.21
N TRP A 101 -11.09 0.02 23.01
CA TRP A 101 -12.17 0.90 22.55
C TRP A 101 -13.51 0.18 22.44
N ALA A 102 -13.52 -1.09 22.03
CA ALA A 102 -14.74 -1.89 21.99
C ALA A 102 -15.36 -2.05 23.39
N ARG A 103 -14.54 -2.33 24.41
CA ARG A 103 -14.98 -2.46 25.80
C ARG A 103 -15.48 -1.13 26.38
N GLU A 104 -14.75 -0.04 26.15
CA GLU A 104 -15.14 1.30 26.61
C GLU A 104 -16.50 1.73 26.05
N ARG A 105 -16.80 1.41 24.78
CA ARG A 105 -18.14 1.64 24.23
C ARG A 105 -19.20 0.74 24.86
N GLU A 106 -18.92 -0.53 25.12
CA GLU A 106 -19.90 -1.39 25.79
C GLU A 106 -20.25 -0.88 27.19
N GLU A 107 -19.29 -0.30 27.91
CA GLU A 107 -19.50 0.31 29.23
C GLU A 107 -20.21 1.68 29.17
N GLU A 108 -20.03 2.46 28.08
CA GLU A 108 -20.72 3.75 27.89
C GLU A 108 -22.19 3.61 27.49
N PHE A 109 -22.58 2.49 26.88
CA PHE A 109 -23.95 2.20 26.42
C PHE A 109 -24.70 1.18 27.30
N ALA A 110 -24.17 0.83 28.48
CA ALA A 110 -24.79 -0.05 29.49
C ALA A 110 -25.33 0.74 30.69
#